data_AF-D3Z7S9-F1
#
_entry.id   AF-D3Z7S9-F1
#
_cell.length_a   1.000
_cell.length_b   1.000
_cell.length_c   1.000
_cell.angle_alpha   90.00
_cell.angle_beta   90.00
_cell.angle_gamma   90.00
#
_symmetry.space_group_name_H-M   'P 1'
#
loop_
_entity.id
_entity.type
_entity.pdbx_description
1 polymer ?
#
loop_
_entity_poly.entity_id
_entity_poly.type
_entity_poly.pdbx_seq_one_letter_code
_entity_poly.pdbx_strand_id
1 'polypeptide(L)'
;MQAVRQDPLLGSSETFNSFLRRAQQETQQVPTEEVSLEVLLSNGQKVLVTVLTSDQTEDVLEAVAAKLDLPDDLIGYFSLFLVREKEDGAFSFVRKLQEFELPYVSVTSLRSQEYKIVLRKSYWDSAYDDDVMENRVGLNLLYAQTVSDIEHGWILVTKEQHRQLKSLQ
;
A
#
# COMPACT_ATOMS: atom_id res chain seq x y z
N MET A 1 11.27 12.61 11.46
CA MET A 1 9.78 12.68 11.51
C MET A 1 9.16 11.33 11.85
N GLN A 2 9.45 10.22 11.14
CA GLN A 2 8.84 8.91 11.47
C GLN A 2 9.13 8.39 12.89
N ALA A 3 10.32 8.61 13.44
CA ALA A 3 10.64 8.21 14.81
C ALA A 3 9.79 8.94 15.89
N VAL A 4 9.31 10.15 15.59
CA VAL A 4 8.47 10.95 16.51
C VAL A 4 7.04 10.39 16.57
N ARG A 5 6.57 9.71 15.50
CA ARG A 5 5.24 9.06 15.44
C ARG A 5 5.21 7.69 16.13
N GLN A 6 6.37 7.11 16.44
CA GLN A 6 6.44 5.88 17.25
C GLN A 6 6.01 6.13 18.70
N ASP A 7 5.90 7.40 19.10
CA ASP A 7 5.22 7.79 20.33
C ASP A 7 3.70 7.66 20.17
N PRO A 8 3.03 6.79 20.94
CA PRO A 8 1.59 6.55 20.81
C PRO A 8 0.72 7.80 21.04
N LEU A 9 1.18 8.75 21.85
CA LEU A 9 0.46 10.00 22.14
C LEU A 9 0.52 10.96 20.94
N LEU A 10 1.66 11.00 20.25
CA LEU A 10 1.84 11.87 19.09
C LEU A 10 1.24 11.26 17.82
N GLY A 11 1.32 9.94 17.67
CA GLY A 11 0.80 9.26 16.48
C GLY A 11 -0.72 9.25 16.35
N SER A 12 -1.43 9.38 17.48
CA SER A 12 -2.89 9.48 17.56
C SER A 12 -3.40 10.93 17.66
N SER A 13 -2.50 11.92 17.78
CA SER A 13 -2.90 13.33 17.95
C SER A 13 -3.38 13.93 16.63
N GLU A 14 -4.66 14.29 16.57
CA GLU A 14 -5.27 14.96 15.41
C GLU A 14 -4.60 16.30 15.10
N THR A 15 -4.25 17.08 16.12
CA THR A 15 -3.53 18.36 15.96
C THR A 15 -2.17 18.15 15.30
N PHE A 16 -1.43 17.13 15.74
CA PHE A 16 -0.12 16.80 15.20
C PHE A 16 -0.20 16.29 13.75
N ASN A 17 -1.13 15.39 13.47
CA ASN A 17 -1.38 14.88 12.11
C ASN A 17 -1.81 16.00 11.16
N SER A 18 -2.72 16.88 11.60
CA SER A 18 -3.14 18.05 10.82
C SER A 18 -2.00 19.03 10.54
N PHE A 19 -1.11 19.24 11.52
CA PHE A 19 0.08 20.06 11.32
C PHE A 19 1.01 19.46 10.25
N LEU A 20 1.32 18.17 10.33
CA LEU A 20 2.19 17.50 9.35
C LEU A 20 1.59 17.48 7.95
N ARG A 21 0.27 17.24 7.84
CA ARG A 21 -0.45 17.31 6.56
C ARG A 21 -0.33 18.68 5.92
N ARG A 22 -0.60 19.75 6.68
CA ARG A 22 -0.46 21.13 6.19
C ARG A 22 0.98 21.45 5.79
N ALA A 23 1.96 21.00 6.58
CA ALA A 23 3.36 21.18 6.24
C ALA A 23 3.73 20.53 4.89
N GLN A 24 3.18 19.34 4.56
CA GLN A 24 3.39 18.73 3.24
C GLN A 24 2.79 19.57 2.11
N GLN A 25 1.54 20.05 2.28
CA GLN A 25 0.86 20.88 1.28
C GLN A 25 1.58 22.21 1.06
N GLU A 26 1.96 22.90 2.13
CA GLU A 26 2.65 24.19 2.07
C GLU A 26 4.06 24.07 1.46
N THR A 27 4.80 23.01 1.82
CA THR A 27 6.18 22.80 1.32
C THR A 27 6.19 22.48 -0.18
N GLN A 28 5.24 21.68 -0.64
CA GLN A 28 5.21 21.21 -2.03
C GLN A 28 4.38 22.14 -2.94
N GLN A 29 3.61 23.06 -2.36
CA GLN A 29 2.77 24.03 -3.07
C GLN A 29 1.84 23.38 -4.10
N VAL A 30 1.37 22.16 -3.81
CA VAL A 30 0.50 21.39 -4.71
C VAL A 30 -0.95 21.85 -4.48
N PRO A 31 -1.65 22.38 -5.50
CA PRO A 31 -3.06 22.72 -5.37
C PRO A 31 -3.91 21.45 -5.22
N THR A 32 -5.06 21.58 -4.54
CA THR A 32 -6.08 20.51 -4.53
C THR A 32 -6.69 20.39 -5.92
N GLU A 33 -6.43 19.27 -6.59
CA GLU A 33 -6.97 18.96 -7.90
C GLU A 33 -7.24 17.45 -8.02
N GLU A 34 -8.17 17.07 -8.89
CA GLU A 34 -8.47 15.67 -9.17
C GLU A 34 -7.38 15.09 -10.09
N VAL A 35 -6.84 13.94 -9.68
CA VAL A 35 -5.74 13.26 -10.37
C VAL A 35 -6.01 11.78 -10.47
N SER A 36 -5.38 11.16 -11.47
CA SER A 36 -5.36 9.71 -11.60
C SER A 36 -4.10 9.16 -10.95
N LEU A 37 -4.27 8.43 -9.85
CA LEU A 37 -3.18 7.82 -9.09
C LEU A 37 -3.10 6.32 -9.39
N GLU A 38 -1.90 5.86 -9.77
CA GLU A 38 -1.59 4.45 -9.97
C GLU A 38 -1.14 3.82 -8.65
N VAL A 39 -1.87 2.80 -8.20
CA VAL A 39 -1.50 1.93 -7.08
C VAL A 39 -1.27 0.53 -7.62
N LEU A 40 -0.15 -0.07 -7.27
CA LEU A 40 0.21 -1.42 -7.70
C LEU A 40 -0.25 -2.46 -6.66
N LEU A 41 -0.72 -3.60 -7.14
CA LEU A 41 -0.80 -4.81 -6.32
C LEU A 41 0.59 -5.43 -6.20
N SER A 42 0.77 -6.35 -5.25
CA SER A 42 2.07 -7.00 -5.03
C SER A 42 2.60 -7.80 -6.23
N ASN A 43 1.73 -8.20 -7.16
CA ASN A 43 2.10 -8.86 -8.43
C ASN A 43 2.33 -7.87 -9.59
N GLY A 44 2.36 -6.55 -9.33
CA GLY A 44 2.55 -5.51 -10.33
C GLY A 44 1.29 -5.09 -11.11
N GLN A 45 0.13 -5.71 -10.86
CA GLN A 45 -1.12 -5.27 -11.46
C GLN A 45 -1.45 -3.83 -11.06
N LYS A 46 -1.82 -3.01 -12.03
CA LYS A 46 -2.14 -1.60 -11.85
C LYS A 46 -3.60 -1.41 -11.47
N VAL A 47 -3.84 -0.67 -10.40
CA VAL A 47 -5.15 -0.16 -9.98
C VAL A 47 -5.13 1.35 -10.12
N LEU A 48 -5.89 1.86 -11.07
CA LEU A 48 -5.99 3.29 -11.33
C LEU A 48 -7.21 3.87 -10.62
N VAL A 49 -6.97 4.78 -9.68
CA VAL A 49 -8.00 5.46 -8.90
C VAL A 49 -8.01 6.95 -9.17
N THR A 50 -9.19 7.55 -9.12
CA THR A 50 -9.37 9.00 -9.20
C THR A 50 -9.46 9.53 -7.77
N VAL A 51 -8.53 10.39 -7.39
CA VAL A 51 -8.37 10.95 -6.04
C VAL A 51 -8.00 12.42 -6.13
N LEU A 52 -8.06 13.16 -5.03
CA LEU A 52 -7.51 14.51 -4.95
C LEU A 52 -6.01 14.45 -4.59
N THR A 53 -5.23 15.41 -5.07
CA THR A 53 -3.84 15.61 -4.63
C THR A 53 -3.71 15.85 -3.11
N SER A 54 -4.80 16.28 -2.46
CA SER A 54 -4.90 16.52 -1.02
C SER A 54 -5.53 15.38 -0.21
N ASP A 55 -5.88 14.26 -0.85
CA ASP A 55 -6.42 13.09 -0.17
C ASP A 55 -5.34 12.42 0.70
N GLN A 56 -5.76 11.99 1.88
CA GLN A 56 -4.91 11.30 2.85
C GLN A 56 -4.81 9.82 2.53
N THR A 57 -3.92 9.11 3.25
CA THR A 57 -3.71 7.68 3.02
C THR A 57 -4.98 6.85 3.14
N GLU A 58 -5.88 7.18 4.08
CA GLU A 58 -7.16 6.46 4.25
C GLU A 58 -8.08 6.69 3.04
N ASP A 59 -8.26 7.95 2.62
CA ASP A 59 -9.09 8.30 1.46
C ASP A 59 -8.65 7.55 0.19
N VAL A 60 -7.33 7.47 -0.04
CA VAL A 60 -6.76 6.72 -1.19
C VAL A 60 -6.93 5.21 -1.00
N LEU A 61 -6.78 4.69 0.22
CA LEU A 61 -6.96 3.27 0.51
C LEU A 61 -8.42 2.83 0.28
N GLU A 62 -9.39 3.63 0.74
CA GLU A 62 -10.82 3.43 0.49
C GLU A 62 -11.13 3.48 -1.02
N ALA A 63 -10.56 4.44 -1.76
CA ALA A 63 -10.74 4.53 -3.22
C ALA A 63 -10.19 3.28 -3.95
N VAL A 64 -9.06 2.75 -3.49
CA VAL A 64 -8.49 1.50 -4.03
C VAL A 64 -9.35 0.29 -3.66
N ALA A 65 -9.84 0.21 -2.42
CA ALA A 65 -10.71 -0.87 -1.96
C ALA A 65 -12.03 -0.89 -2.76
N ALA A 66 -12.67 0.26 -2.92
CA ALA A 66 -13.87 0.41 -3.74
C ALA A 66 -13.63 0.02 -5.21
N LYS A 67 -12.45 0.36 -5.76
CA LYS A 67 -12.06 -0.03 -7.13
C LYS A 67 -11.89 -1.54 -7.30
N LEU A 68 -11.52 -2.24 -6.24
CA LEU A 68 -11.27 -3.69 -6.21
C LEU A 68 -12.48 -4.50 -5.75
N ASP A 69 -13.57 -3.84 -5.34
CA ASP A 69 -14.74 -4.48 -4.71
C ASP A 69 -14.35 -5.21 -3.40
N LEU A 70 -13.39 -4.66 -2.66
CA LEU A 70 -12.99 -5.16 -1.34
C LEU A 70 -13.97 -4.62 -0.28
N PRO A 71 -14.59 -5.49 0.55
CA PRO A 71 -15.47 -5.06 1.63
C PRO A 71 -14.81 -4.12 2.65
N ASP A 72 -15.59 -3.17 3.17
CA ASP A 72 -15.14 -2.15 4.11
C ASP A 72 -14.51 -2.73 5.39
N ASP A 73 -15.06 -3.84 5.89
CA ASP A 73 -14.55 -4.56 7.07
C ASP A 73 -13.18 -5.20 6.84
N LEU A 74 -12.79 -5.43 5.59
CA LEU A 74 -11.48 -5.96 5.22
C LEU A 74 -10.42 -4.89 4.91
N ILE A 75 -10.80 -3.61 4.80
CA ILE A 75 -9.86 -2.52 4.45
C ILE A 75 -8.72 -2.44 5.47
N GLY A 76 -9.02 -2.57 6.76
CA GLY A 76 -8.06 -2.47 7.85
C GLY A 76 -6.96 -3.54 7.84
N TYR A 77 -7.12 -4.62 7.07
CA TYR A 77 -6.10 -5.66 6.90
C TYR A 77 -5.00 -5.25 5.91
N PHE A 78 -5.24 -4.21 5.10
CA PHE A 78 -4.33 -3.75 4.07
C PHE A 78 -3.75 -2.36 4.40
N SER A 79 -2.70 -1.98 3.68
CA SER A 79 -2.12 -0.64 3.76
C SER A 79 -1.40 -0.29 2.47
N LEU A 80 -1.18 1.02 2.30
CA LEU A 80 -0.36 1.56 1.22
C LEU A 80 1.11 1.69 1.65
N PHE A 81 2.00 1.26 0.76
CA PHE A 81 3.43 1.32 0.96
C PHE A 81 4.09 2.12 -0.16
N LEU A 82 5.04 2.97 0.19
CA LEU A 82 5.95 3.56 -0.76
C LEU A 82 7.08 2.55 -1.03
N VAL A 83 7.26 2.20 -2.30
CA VAL A 83 8.30 1.27 -2.75
C VAL A 83 9.13 1.89 -3.85
N ARG A 84 10.34 1.37 -4.05
CA ARG A 84 11.15 1.60 -5.25
C ARG A 84 11.17 0.33 -6.09
N GLU A 85 10.68 0.41 -7.31
CA GLU A 85 10.77 -0.64 -8.33
C GLU A 85 12.20 -0.70 -8.88
N LYS A 86 12.79 -1.89 -8.86
CA LYS A 86 14.11 -2.17 -9.42
C LYS A 86 14.02 -2.53 -10.91
N GLU A 87 15.15 -2.55 -11.59
CA GLU A 87 15.25 -2.93 -13.01
C GLU A 87 14.73 -4.35 -13.31
N ASP A 88 14.80 -5.26 -12.33
CA ASP A 88 14.28 -6.63 -12.42
C ASP A 88 12.78 -6.75 -12.11
N GLY A 89 12.09 -5.63 -11.87
CA GLY A 89 10.67 -5.57 -11.49
C GLY A 89 10.41 -5.79 -10.00
N ALA A 90 11.44 -6.10 -9.20
CA ALA A 90 11.26 -6.33 -7.77
C ALA A 90 11.04 -5.03 -7.00
N PHE A 91 10.18 -5.07 -5.98
CA PHE A 91 9.95 -3.92 -5.11
C PHE A 91 10.90 -3.91 -3.91
N SER A 92 11.53 -2.75 -3.67
CA SER A 92 12.22 -2.45 -2.41
C SER A 92 11.32 -1.56 -1.57
N PHE A 93 10.85 -2.07 -0.43
CA PHE A 93 9.94 -1.34 0.42
C PHE A 93 10.68 -0.25 1.18
N VAL A 94 10.25 1.00 0.97
CA VAL A 94 10.83 2.16 1.65
C VAL A 94 10.14 2.31 3.01
N ARG A 95 8.80 2.33 3.03
CA ARG A 95 7.98 2.54 4.24
C ARG A 95 6.48 2.35 3.99
N LYS A 96 5.72 2.07 5.05
CA LYS A 96 4.25 2.21 5.10
C LYS A 96 3.85 3.69 5.13
N LEU A 97 2.91 4.10 4.29
CA LEU A 97 2.32 5.44 4.33
C LEU A 97 1.46 5.58 5.59
N GLN A 98 1.63 6.69 6.30
CA GLN A 98 0.87 7.00 7.51
C GLN A 98 -0.42 7.75 7.16
N GLU A 99 -1.42 7.68 8.03
CA GLU A 99 -2.74 8.31 7.85
C GLU A 99 -2.66 9.78 7.41
N PHE A 100 -1.77 10.58 8.01
CA PHE A 100 -1.66 12.02 7.71
C PHE A 100 -1.01 12.34 6.35
N GLU A 101 -0.34 11.36 5.74
CA GLU A 101 0.40 11.58 4.49
C GLU A 101 -0.54 11.71 3.32
N LEU A 102 -0.10 12.47 2.32
CA LEU A 102 -0.78 12.61 1.05
C LEU A 102 -0.10 11.67 0.04
N PRO A 103 -0.70 10.52 -0.34
CA PRO A 103 0.00 9.52 -1.15
C PRO A 103 0.48 10.07 -2.49
N TYR A 104 -0.33 10.89 -3.17
CA TYR A 104 0.05 11.56 -4.41
C TYR A 104 1.32 12.41 -4.23
N VAL A 105 1.35 13.26 -3.21
CA VAL A 105 2.52 14.11 -2.92
C VAL A 105 3.73 13.27 -2.50
N SER A 106 3.50 12.22 -1.72
CA SER A 106 4.53 11.33 -1.20
C SER A 106 5.33 10.64 -2.31
N VAL A 107 4.66 10.24 -3.40
CA VAL A 107 5.32 9.61 -4.55
C VAL A 107 5.87 10.65 -5.54
N THR A 108 5.11 11.70 -5.86
CA THR A 108 5.51 12.68 -6.89
C THR A 108 6.64 13.61 -6.46
N SER A 109 6.73 13.95 -5.17
CA SER A 109 7.81 14.80 -4.64
C SER A 109 9.21 14.20 -4.78
N LEU A 110 9.31 12.88 -4.98
CA LEU A 110 10.58 12.17 -5.23
C LEU A 110 11.10 12.37 -6.66
N ARG A 111 10.28 12.91 -7.58
CA ARG A 111 10.66 13.25 -8.96
C ARG A 111 11.33 12.10 -9.72
N SER A 112 10.92 10.86 -9.43
CA SER A 112 11.42 9.65 -10.10
C SER A 112 10.28 8.68 -10.34
N GLN A 113 10.26 8.08 -11.53
CA GLN A 113 9.26 7.11 -11.95
C GLN A 113 9.46 5.74 -11.31
N GLU A 114 10.62 5.50 -10.67
CA GLU A 114 10.93 4.25 -9.97
C GLU A 114 10.13 4.10 -8.67
N TYR A 115 9.64 5.21 -8.09
CA TYR A 115 8.86 5.14 -6.86
C TYR A 115 7.39 4.91 -7.16
N LYS A 116 6.82 3.92 -6.47
CA LYS A 116 5.44 3.46 -6.66
C LYS A 116 4.73 3.38 -5.31
N ILE A 117 3.41 3.39 -5.36
CA ILE A 117 2.56 3.04 -4.22
C ILE A 117 2.07 1.61 -4.42
N VAL A 118 2.19 0.77 -3.40
CA VAL A 118 1.76 -0.63 -3.42
C VAL A 118 0.72 -0.88 -2.34
N LEU A 119 -0.37 -1.56 -2.68
CA LEU A 119 -1.31 -2.16 -1.73
C LEU A 119 -0.78 -3.52 -1.26
N ARG A 120 -0.72 -3.72 0.05
CA ARG A 120 -0.26 -4.99 0.65
C ARG A 120 -0.93 -5.27 1.99
N LYS A 121 -1.08 -6.55 2.36
CA LYS A 121 -1.46 -6.97 3.73
C LYS A 121 -0.52 -6.32 4.74
N SER A 122 -1.06 -5.85 5.86
CA SER A 122 -0.33 -5.05 6.85
C SER A 122 -0.33 -5.61 8.28
N TYR A 123 -0.69 -6.89 8.41
CA TYR A 123 -0.65 -7.67 9.65
C TYR A 123 0.38 -8.80 9.57
N TRP A 124 0.81 -9.29 10.74
CA TRP A 124 1.87 -10.29 10.87
C TRP A 124 1.37 -11.67 11.29
N ASP A 125 0.37 -11.73 12.15
CA ASP A 125 -0.22 -12.98 12.61
C ASP A 125 -1.05 -13.60 11.48
N SER A 126 -0.71 -14.81 11.05
CA SER A 126 -1.41 -15.50 9.98
C SER A 126 -2.83 -15.93 10.38
N ALA A 127 -3.20 -15.89 11.66
CA ALA A 127 -4.59 -16.15 12.07
C ALA A 127 -5.58 -15.18 11.41
N TYR A 128 -5.14 -13.94 11.12
CA TYR A 128 -5.93 -12.96 10.38
C TYR A 128 -6.09 -13.28 8.88
N ASP A 129 -5.33 -14.24 8.33
CA ASP A 129 -5.55 -14.70 6.97
C ASP A 129 -6.93 -15.39 6.85
N ASP A 130 -7.39 -16.08 7.90
CA ASP A 130 -8.69 -16.76 7.90
C ASP A 130 -9.83 -15.76 7.62
N ASP A 131 -9.86 -14.62 8.30
CA ASP A 131 -10.85 -13.55 8.10
C ASP A 131 -10.85 -13.03 6.65
N VAL A 132 -9.65 -12.76 6.11
CA VAL A 132 -9.48 -12.17 4.77
C VAL A 132 -9.84 -13.18 3.67
N MET A 133 -9.57 -14.47 3.91
CA MET A 133 -9.80 -15.55 2.95
C MET A 133 -11.28 -15.94 2.83
N GLU A 134 -12.14 -15.58 3.78
CA GLU A 134 -13.60 -15.76 3.68
C GLU A 134 -14.20 -14.96 2.51
N ASN A 135 -13.53 -13.87 2.09
CA ASN A 135 -13.91 -13.07 0.94
C ASN A 135 -13.06 -13.40 -0.29
N ARG A 136 -13.71 -13.52 -1.46
CA ARG A 136 -13.02 -13.84 -2.72
C ARG A 136 -11.98 -12.79 -3.14
N VAL A 137 -12.27 -11.50 -2.96
CA VAL A 137 -11.34 -10.41 -3.30
C VAL A 137 -10.17 -10.42 -2.34
N GLY A 138 -10.43 -10.55 -1.02
CA GLY A 138 -9.39 -10.70 0.00
C GLY A 138 -8.46 -11.88 -0.28
N LEU A 139 -9.02 -13.07 -0.54
CA LEU A 139 -8.28 -14.27 -0.93
C LEU A 139 -7.41 -14.03 -2.18
N ASN A 140 -7.94 -13.37 -3.22
CA ASN A 140 -7.18 -13.08 -4.44
C ASN A 140 -6.01 -12.13 -4.16
N LEU A 141 -6.19 -11.12 -3.30
CA LEU A 141 -5.12 -10.20 -2.92
C LEU A 141 -4.01 -10.91 -2.15
N LEU A 142 -4.36 -11.76 -1.18
CA LEU A 142 -3.38 -12.58 -0.46
C LEU A 142 -2.65 -13.53 -1.41
N TYR A 143 -3.38 -14.21 -2.29
CA TYR A 143 -2.80 -15.11 -3.28
C TYR A 143 -1.80 -14.39 -4.20
N ALA A 144 -2.20 -13.27 -4.80
CA ALA A 144 -1.35 -12.47 -5.68
C ALA A 144 -0.07 -12.00 -4.96
N GLN A 145 -0.20 -11.64 -3.67
CA GLN A 145 0.94 -11.29 -2.83
C GLN A 145 1.86 -12.49 -2.58
N THR A 146 1.31 -13.64 -2.17
CA THR A 146 2.10 -14.84 -1.86
C THR A 146 2.86 -15.36 -3.07
N VAL A 147 2.24 -15.36 -4.26
CA VAL A 147 2.93 -15.73 -5.51
C VAL A 147 4.12 -14.82 -5.75
N SER A 148 3.91 -13.49 -5.68
CA SER A 148 4.98 -12.51 -5.84
C SER A 148 6.08 -12.69 -4.79
N ASP A 149 5.73 -12.92 -3.52
CA ASP A 149 6.70 -13.12 -2.44
C ASP A 149 7.58 -14.36 -2.67
N ILE A 150 7.03 -15.41 -3.28
CA ILE A 150 7.80 -16.61 -3.63
C ILE A 150 8.72 -16.33 -4.82
N GLU A 151 8.22 -15.66 -5.86
CA GLU A 151 9.00 -15.32 -7.06
C GLU A 151 10.18 -14.40 -6.74
N HIS A 152 10.01 -13.47 -5.78
CA HIS A 152 11.05 -12.58 -5.31
C HIS A 152 11.92 -13.17 -4.18
N GLY A 153 11.65 -14.42 -3.77
CA GLY A 153 12.45 -15.13 -2.75
C GLY A 153 12.26 -14.64 -1.31
N TRP A 154 11.17 -13.95 -1.02
CA TRP A 154 10.79 -13.50 0.33
C TRP A 154 10.19 -14.63 1.15
N ILE A 155 9.48 -15.55 0.47
CA ILE A 155 9.07 -16.83 1.02
C ILE A 155 9.99 -17.91 0.46
N LEU A 156 10.71 -18.58 1.35
CA LEU A 156 11.61 -19.67 0.97
C LEU A 156 10.79 -20.95 0.80
N VAL A 157 10.68 -21.42 -0.44
CA VAL A 157 10.05 -22.70 -0.79
C VAL A 157 11.07 -23.65 -1.42
N THR A 158 10.87 -24.94 -1.25
CA THR A 158 11.62 -25.95 -2.01
C THR A 158 11.25 -25.90 -3.49
N LYS A 159 12.14 -26.40 -4.37
CA LYS A 159 11.84 -26.49 -5.82
C LYS A 159 10.57 -27.29 -6.11
N GLU A 160 10.27 -28.28 -5.28
CA GLU A 160 9.08 -29.12 -5.41
C GLU A 160 7.81 -28.37 -5.00
N GLN A 161 7.82 -27.67 -3.85
CA GLN A 161 6.72 -26.80 -3.43
C GLN A 161 6.44 -25.68 -4.45
N HIS A 162 7.49 -25.08 -5.01
CA HIS A 162 7.35 -24.07 -6.06
C HIS A 162 6.68 -24.62 -7.32
N ARG A 163 7.05 -25.84 -7.75
CA ARG A 163 6.42 -26.51 -8.90
C ARG A 163 4.95 -26.84 -8.62
N GLN A 164 4.63 -27.30 -7.41
CA GLN A 164 3.25 -27.58 -7.00
C GLN A 164 2.40 -26.32 -6.99
N LEU A 165 2.90 -25.21 -6.43
CA LEU A 165 2.20 -23.92 -6.41
C LEU A 165 1.92 -23.39 -7.82
N LYS A 166 2.88 -23.52 -8.75
CA LYS A 166 2.67 -23.18 -10.17
C LYS A 166 1.66 -24.07 -10.89
N SER A 167 1.41 -25.29 -10.40
CA SER A 167 0.42 -26.20 -10.99
C SER A 167 -1.00 -26.01 -10.47
N LEU A 168 -1.16 -25.25 -9.38
CA LEU A 168 -2.44 -24.86 -8.80
C LEU A 168 -2.95 -23.52 -9.35
N GLN A 169 -2.18 -22.89 -10.23
CA GLN A 169 -2.48 -21.65 -10.97
C GLN A 169 -3.12 -21.99 -12.32
#